data_AF-A0A8H7BJQ0-F1
#
_entry.id   AF-A0A8H7BJQ0-F1
#
_cell.length_a   1.000
_cell.length_b   1.000
_cell.length_c   1.000
_cell.angle_alpha   90.00
_cell.angle_beta   90.00
_cell.angle_gamma   90.00
#
_symmetry.space_group_name_H-M   'P 1'
#
loop_
_entity.id
_entity.type
_entity.pdbx_description
1 polymer ?
#
loop_
_entity_poly.entity_id
_entity_poly.type
_entity_poly.pdbx_seq_one_letter_code
_entity_poly.pdbx_strand_id
1 'polypeptide(L)'
;MPPPDTLVEAVVKYSHLLHEASSPHVAEWSPHFLDQCAEWCLAVESELMALPTDMREACRELAEQEQQQKEQAVPVPVSVPVPVPSLPFLLDALHYFYKTLLQNIYLSNDLYCYILKNYQFFGSTTRQEALVKDMTEMAHDAALQNVLHDMTRLLHG
;
A
#
# COMPACT_ATOMS: atom_id res chain seq x y z
N MET A 1 15.99 6.73 22.19
CA MET A 1 14.78 7.59 22.23
C MET A 1 13.68 6.78 21.55
N PRO A 2 12.45 6.70 22.06
CA PRO A 2 11.37 6.01 21.35
C PRO A 2 11.01 6.80 20.06
N PRO A 3 10.44 6.14 19.03
CA PRO A 3 9.93 6.84 17.86
C PRO A 3 8.78 7.78 18.27
N PRO A 4 8.52 8.86 17.50
CA PRO A 4 7.44 9.78 17.82
C PRO A 4 6.07 9.08 17.74
N ASP A 5 5.22 9.25 18.75
CA ASP A 5 3.85 8.66 18.77
C ASP A 5 3.04 9.08 17.52
N THR A 6 3.26 10.31 17.05
CA THR A 6 2.65 10.84 15.81
C THR A 6 3.00 10.04 14.55
N LEU A 7 4.22 9.49 14.46
CA LEU A 7 4.65 8.66 13.34
C LEU A 7 4.08 7.25 13.44
N VAL A 8 4.00 6.69 14.66
CA VAL A 8 3.37 5.40 14.90
C VAL A 8 1.91 5.43 14.45
N GLU A 9 1.15 6.46 14.84
CA GLU A 9 -0.21 6.68 14.37
C GLU A 9 -0.30 6.86 12.85
N ALA A 10 0.68 7.55 12.23
CA ALA A 10 0.72 7.73 10.79
C ALA A 10 0.93 6.39 10.04
N VAL A 11 1.78 5.51 10.57
CA VAL A 11 1.99 4.15 10.02
C VAL A 11 0.72 3.29 10.16
N VAL A 12 0.00 3.39 11.28
CA VAL A 12 -1.31 2.73 11.45
C VAL A 12 -2.31 3.26 10.41
N LYS A 13 -2.43 4.58 10.26
CA LYS A 13 -3.32 5.20 9.24
C LYS A 13 -2.94 4.79 7.82
N TYR A 14 -1.66 4.71 7.50
CA TYR A 14 -1.18 4.25 6.20
C TYR A 14 -1.57 2.78 5.94
N SER A 15 -1.50 1.93 6.96
CA SER A 15 -1.93 0.53 6.87
C SER A 15 -3.42 0.42 6.51
N HIS A 16 -4.26 1.24 7.14
CA HIS A 16 -5.68 1.34 6.78
C HIS A 16 -5.91 1.92 5.38
N LEU A 17 -5.14 2.95 4.99
CA LEU A 17 -5.21 3.52 3.65
C LEU A 17 -4.92 2.47 2.57
N LEU A 18 -3.90 1.63 2.77
CA LEU A 18 -3.59 0.53 1.86
C LEU A 18 -4.71 -0.52 1.80
N HIS A 19 -5.30 -0.84 2.95
CA HIS A 19 -6.45 -1.73 2.99
C HIS A 19 -7.61 -1.18 2.16
N GLU A 20 -7.97 0.10 2.36
CA GLU A 20 -9.01 0.77 1.58
C GLU A 20 -8.65 0.84 0.08
N ALA A 21 -7.38 1.11 -0.25
CA ALA A 21 -6.88 1.14 -1.62
C ALA A 21 -6.97 -0.23 -2.33
N SER A 22 -7.04 -1.33 -1.58
CA SER A 22 -7.26 -2.69 -2.09
C SER A 22 -8.74 -3.10 -2.13
N SER A 23 -9.64 -2.26 -1.62
CA SER A 23 -11.06 -2.53 -1.46
C SER A 23 -11.91 -1.91 -2.60
N PRO A 24 -13.20 -2.28 -2.71
CA PRO A 24 -14.12 -1.64 -3.66
C PRO A 24 -14.33 -0.13 -3.44
N HIS A 25 -14.03 0.41 -2.25
CA HIS A 25 -14.25 1.82 -1.93
C HIS A 25 -13.43 2.77 -2.82
N VAL A 26 -12.34 2.29 -3.43
CA VAL A 26 -11.53 3.06 -4.38
C VAL A 26 -12.34 3.60 -5.57
N ALA A 27 -13.46 2.94 -5.92
CA ALA A 27 -14.33 3.38 -7.01
C ALA A 27 -14.95 4.77 -6.75
N GLU A 28 -15.04 5.19 -5.49
CA GLU A 28 -15.61 6.47 -5.07
C GLU A 28 -14.56 7.57 -4.90
N TRP A 29 -13.27 7.24 -5.07
CA TRP A 29 -12.19 8.19 -4.83
C TRP A 29 -12.10 9.22 -5.95
N SER A 30 -11.60 10.41 -5.60
CA SER A 30 -11.33 11.48 -6.54
C SER A 30 -9.82 11.68 -6.71
N PRO A 31 -9.35 12.26 -7.84
CA PRO A 31 -7.94 12.61 -8.01
C PRO A 31 -7.41 13.49 -6.87
N HIS A 32 -8.23 14.43 -6.38
CA HIS A 32 -7.85 15.29 -5.26
C HIS A 32 -7.62 14.50 -3.95
N PHE A 33 -8.46 13.50 -3.67
CA PHE A 33 -8.25 12.64 -2.51
C PHE A 33 -6.98 11.80 -2.68
N LEU A 34 -6.71 11.31 -3.88
CA LEU A 34 -5.49 10.57 -4.20
C LEU A 34 -4.23 11.42 -4.00
N ASP A 35 -4.26 12.71 -4.33
CA ASP A 35 -3.16 13.63 -4.02
C ASP A 35 -2.89 13.74 -2.52
N GLN A 36 -3.94 13.88 -1.71
CA GLN A 36 -3.81 13.92 -0.25
C GLN A 36 -3.22 12.61 0.30
N CYS A 37 -3.67 11.47 -0.22
CA CYS A 37 -3.11 10.17 0.12
C CYS A 37 -1.63 10.07 -0.25
N ALA A 38 -1.25 10.56 -1.44
CA ALA A 38 0.13 10.57 -1.90
C ALA A 38 1.02 11.45 -1.01
N GLU A 39 0.54 12.63 -0.61
CA GLU A 39 1.22 13.50 0.36
C GLU A 39 1.44 12.79 1.70
N TRP A 40 0.44 12.05 2.20
CA TRP A 40 0.58 11.25 3.42
C TRP A 40 1.60 10.13 3.29
N CYS A 41 1.62 9.41 2.16
CA CYS A 41 2.64 8.39 1.90
C CYS A 41 4.05 8.98 1.94
N LEU A 42 4.26 10.13 1.28
CA LEU A 42 5.55 10.84 1.28
C LEU A 42 5.95 11.32 2.69
N ALA A 43 4.99 11.75 3.51
CA ALA A 43 5.25 12.13 4.89
C ALA A 43 5.74 10.95 5.72
N VAL A 44 5.06 9.79 5.62
CA VAL A 44 5.47 8.55 6.32
C VAL A 44 6.87 8.11 5.89
N GLU A 45 7.16 8.09 4.59
CA GLU A 45 8.49 7.77 4.07
C GLU A 45 9.55 8.72 4.63
N SER A 46 9.30 10.03 4.54
CA SER A 46 10.26 11.07 4.93
C SER A 46 10.57 10.99 6.42
N GLU A 47 9.55 10.82 7.26
CA GLU A 47 9.71 10.71 8.71
C GLU A 47 10.43 9.41 9.11
N LEU A 48 10.09 8.27 8.48
CA LEU A 48 10.82 7.01 8.71
C LEU A 48 12.27 7.10 8.23
N MET A 49 12.54 7.70 7.08
CA MET A 49 13.90 7.90 6.58
C MET A 49 14.73 8.82 7.48
N ALA A 50 14.10 9.79 8.15
CA ALA A 50 14.77 10.66 9.11
C ALA A 50 15.16 9.93 10.41
N LEU A 51 14.51 8.80 10.73
CA LEU A 51 14.86 7.98 11.89
C LEU A 51 16.14 7.15 11.64
N PRO A 52 16.94 6.91 12.71
CA PRO A 52 17.96 5.87 12.72
C PRO A 52 17.40 4.50 12.36
N THR A 53 18.18 3.66 11.68
CA THR A 53 17.73 2.34 11.18
C THR A 53 17.14 1.44 12.27
N ASP A 54 17.72 1.45 13.47
CA ASP A 54 17.25 0.71 14.65
C ASP A 54 15.89 1.22 15.16
N MET A 55 15.60 2.52 14.99
CA MET A 55 14.33 3.12 15.39
C MET A 55 13.20 2.91 14.37
N ARG A 56 13.53 2.68 13.09
CA ARG A 56 12.53 2.43 12.05
C ARG A 56 11.76 1.14 12.28
N GLU A 57 12.49 0.07 12.62
CA GLU A 57 11.89 -1.22 12.92
C GLU A 57 11.04 -1.15 14.20
N ALA A 58 11.56 -0.49 15.25
CA ALA A 58 10.82 -0.24 16.47
C ALA A 58 9.52 0.55 16.23
N CYS A 59 9.53 1.52 15.32
CA CYS A 59 8.33 2.26 14.93
C CYS A 59 7.26 1.35 14.30
N ARG A 60 7.67 0.44 13.40
CA ARG A 60 6.75 -0.54 12.81
C ARG A 60 6.18 -1.48 13.87
N GLU A 61 7.02 -1.99 14.76
CA GLU A 61 6.60 -2.90 15.84
C GLU A 61 5.60 -2.24 16.79
N LEU A 62 5.82 -0.97 17.13
CA LEU A 62 4.88 -0.21 17.96
C LEU A 62 3.56 0.05 17.24
N ALA A 63 3.58 0.33 15.94
CA ALA A 63 2.36 0.50 15.14
C ALA A 63 1.53 -0.80 15.09
N GLU A 64 2.19 -1.94 14.92
CA GLU A 64 1.56 -3.26 14.94
C GLU A 64 0.92 -3.54 16.31
N GLN A 65 1.61 -3.23 17.41
CA GLN A 65 1.06 -3.38 18.75
C GLN A 65 -0.15 -2.47 19.00
N GLU A 66 -0.10 -1.22 18.55
CA GLU A 66 -1.21 -0.27 18.69
C GLU A 66 -2.44 -0.73 17.92
N GLN A 67 -2.25 -1.25 16.72
CA GLN A 67 -3.31 -1.77 15.88
C GLN A 67 -4.00 -2.98 16.52
N GLN A 68 -3.22 -3.94 17.02
CA GLN A 68 -3.73 -5.11 17.75
C GLN A 68 -4.50 -4.73 19.03
N GLN A 69 -4.05 -3.70 19.75
CA GLN A 69 -4.75 -3.21 20.95
C GLN A 69 -6.10 -2.58 20.60
N LYS A 70 -6.16 -1.79 19.52
CA LYS A 70 -7.40 -1.16 19.03
C LYS A 70 -8.43 -2.20 18.59
N GLU A 71 -7.98 -3.28 17.94
CA GLU A 71 -8.85 -4.38 17.51
C GLU A 71 -9.44 -5.17 18.69
N GLN A 72 -8.67 -5.38 19.77
CA GLN A 72 -9.15 -6.08 20.97
C GLN A 72 -10.15 -5.26 21.80
N ALA A 73 -10.16 -3.93 21.67
CA ALA A 73 -11.06 -3.04 22.40
C ALA A 73 -12.48 -2.97 21.81
N VAL A 74 -12.71 -3.47 20.59
CA VAL A 74 -14.02 -3.44 19.91
C VAL A 74 -14.71 -4.80 20.03
N PRO A 75 -15.89 -4.91 20.69
CA PRO A 75 -16.53 -6.21 21.00
C PRO A 75 -17.14 -6.97 19.80
N VAL A 76 -16.95 -6.50 18.57
CA VAL A 76 -17.67 -6.98 17.38
C VAL A 76 -16.66 -7.40 16.31
N PRO A 77 -16.47 -8.70 16.04
CA PRO A 77 -15.51 -9.18 15.05
C PRO A 77 -16.17 -9.16 13.68
N VAL A 78 -16.12 -8.02 12.98
CA VAL A 78 -16.63 -7.93 11.59
C VAL A 78 -15.56 -7.45 10.62
N SER A 79 -14.46 -6.86 11.11
CA SER A 79 -13.38 -6.38 10.25
C SER A 79 -12.25 -7.39 10.16
N VAL A 80 -11.77 -7.66 8.94
CA VAL A 80 -10.53 -8.40 8.70
C VAL A 80 -9.38 -7.63 9.36
N PRO A 81 -8.48 -8.28 10.13
CA PRO A 81 -7.32 -7.61 10.71
C PRO A 81 -6.53 -6.94 9.60
N VAL A 82 -6.23 -5.65 9.76
CA VAL A 82 -5.36 -4.95 8.83
C VAL A 82 -3.93 -5.24 9.29
N PRO A 83 -3.03 -5.77 8.46
CA PRO A 83 -1.63 -5.94 8.86
C PRO A 83 -0.84 -4.65 8.65
N VAL A 84 0.15 -4.37 9.51
CA VAL A 84 1.09 -3.27 9.25
C VAL A 84 2.11 -3.72 8.18
N PRO A 85 2.35 -2.92 7.11
CA PRO A 85 3.31 -3.27 6.08
C PRO A 85 4.74 -3.44 6.60
N SER A 86 5.51 -4.29 5.92
CA SER A 86 6.93 -4.47 6.22
C SER A 86 7.73 -3.16 6.03
N LEU A 87 8.86 -3.03 6.72
CA LEU A 87 9.66 -1.80 6.67
C LEU A 87 10.08 -1.37 5.26
N PRO A 88 10.49 -2.27 4.33
CA PRO A 88 10.78 -1.87 2.95
C PRO A 88 9.59 -1.21 2.25
N PHE A 89 8.36 -1.67 2.51
CA PHE A 89 7.15 -1.07 1.93
C PHE A 89 6.77 0.24 2.60
N LEU A 90 7.14 0.45 3.86
CA LEU A 90 6.96 1.74 4.53
C LEU A 90 7.99 2.79 4.07
N LEU A 91 9.20 2.35 3.69
CA LEU A 91 10.24 3.21 3.14
C LEU A 91 10.03 3.53 1.64
N ASP A 92 9.09 2.85 1.00
CA ASP A 92 8.68 3.04 -0.40
C ASP A 92 7.13 3.06 -0.48
N ALA A 93 6.52 3.73 0.49
CA ALA A 93 5.08 3.77 0.73
C ALA A 93 4.27 4.33 -0.45
N LEU A 94 4.72 5.41 -1.09
CA LEU A 94 4.01 6.00 -2.22
C LEU A 94 4.00 5.05 -3.42
N HIS A 95 5.14 4.44 -3.70
CA HIS A 95 5.26 3.46 -4.77
C HIS A 95 4.36 2.25 -4.49
N TYR A 96 4.45 1.70 -3.27
CA TYR A 96 3.63 0.58 -2.86
C TYR A 96 2.13 0.90 -2.94
N PHE A 97 1.72 2.08 -2.49
CA PHE A 97 0.36 2.58 -2.61
C PHE A 97 -0.13 2.65 -4.07
N TYR A 98 0.67 3.20 -4.99
CA TYR A 98 0.30 3.22 -6.41
C TYR A 98 0.21 1.81 -7.01
N LYS A 99 1.10 0.88 -6.64
CA LYS A 99 0.99 -0.51 -7.06
C LYS A 99 -0.31 -1.15 -6.56
N THR A 100 -0.64 -0.95 -5.28
CA THR A 100 -1.91 -1.45 -4.70
C THR A 100 -3.12 -0.93 -5.48
N LEU A 101 -3.15 0.35 -5.82
CA LEU A 101 -4.23 0.93 -6.61
C LEU A 101 -4.31 0.33 -8.01
N LEU A 102 -3.18 0.22 -8.72
CA LEU A 102 -3.15 -0.31 -10.09
C LEU A 102 -3.52 -1.80 -10.17
N GLN A 103 -3.34 -2.55 -9.08
CA GLN A 103 -3.78 -3.95 -8.96
C GLN A 103 -5.26 -4.08 -8.60
N ASN A 104 -5.92 -3.01 -8.17
CA ASN A 104 -7.31 -3.06 -7.74
C ASN A 104 -8.26 -3.03 -8.94
N ILE A 105 -9.07 -4.09 -9.08
CA ILE A 105 -10.06 -4.25 -10.16
C ILE A 105 -11.19 -3.21 -10.14
N TYR A 106 -11.42 -2.56 -8.99
CA TYR A 106 -12.46 -1.54 -8.82
C TYR A 106 -11.95 -0.12 -9.12
N LEU A 107 -10.67 0.03 -9.45
CA LEU A 107 -10.10 1.33 -9.80
C LEU A 107 -10.76 1.89 -11.07
N SER A 108 -11.25 3.13 -10.98
CA SER A 108 -11.89 3.79 -12.13
C SER A 108 -10.87 4.15 -13.22
N ASN A 109 -11.32 4.21 -14.48
CA ASN A 109 -10.45 4.59 -15.61
C ASN A 109 -9.81 5.98 -15.44
N ASP A 110 -10.54 6.91 -14.82
CA ASP A 110 -10.06 8.27 -14.57
C ASP A 110 -8.91 8.26 -13.56
N LEU A 111 -9.07 7.54 -12.45
CA LEU A 111 -8.01 7.37 -11.45
C LEU A 111 -6.83 6.57 -12.01
N TYR A 112 -7.09 5.53 -12.79
CA TYR A 112 -6.04 4.77 -13.47
C TYR A 112 -5.19 5.69 -14.34
N CYS A 113 -5.81 6.47 -15.23
CA CYS A 113 -5.13 7.44 -16.08
C CYS A 113 -4.41 8.53 -15.27
N TYR A 114 -4.98 8.92 -14.13
CA TYR A 114 -4.37 9.89 -13.22
C TYR A 114 -3.06 9.35 -12.61
N ILE A 115 -3.10 8.13 -12.06
CA ILE A 115 -1.94 7.46 -11.46
C ILE A 115 -0.84 7.32 -12.49
N LEU A 116 -1.15 6.84 -13.70
CA LEU A 116 -0.14 6.67 -14.76
C LEU A 116 0.57 7.98 -15.13
N LYS A 117 -0.12 9.12 -15.07
CA LYS A 117 0.48 10.44 -15.35
C LYS A 117 1.41 10.90 -14.22
N ASN A 118 1.09 10.53 -12.98
CA ASN A 118 1.75 10.99 -11.76
C ASN A 118 2.62 9.92 -11.08
N TYR A 119 2.93 8.82 -11.77
CA TYR A 119 3.64 7.65 -11.22
C TYR A 119 5.12 7.91 -10.87
N GLN A 120 5.38 8.66 -9.81
CA GLN A 120 6.71 9.09 -9.40
C GLN A 120 6.92 8.89 -7.90
N PHE A 121 8.10 8.43 -7.50
CA PHE A 121 8.47 8.12 -6.12
C PHE A 121 10.01 8.22 -5.92
N PHE A 122 10.48 8.03 -4.69
CA PHE A 122 11.91 8.12 -4.36
C PHE A 122 12.69 6.88 -4.86
N GLY A 123 13.46 6.99 -5.95
CA GLY A 123 14.32 5.89 -6.39
C GLY A 123 14.69 5.88 -7.87
N SER A 124 15.66 6.70 -8.24
CA SER A 124 16.63 6.61 -9.37
C SER A 124 16.35 5.88 -10.71
N THR A 125 15.12 5.64 -11.15
CA THR A 125 14.82 5.34 -12.57
C THR A 125 13.89 6.41 -13.14
N THR A 126 13.87 6.55 -14.46
CA THR A 126 12.91 7.47 -15.06
C THR A 126 11.49 6.96 -14.78
N ARG A 127 10.52 7.87 -14.61
CA ARG A 127 9.08 7.54 -14.43
C ARG A 127 8.62 6.43 -15.37
N GLN A 128 9.03 6.53 -16.64
CA GLN A 128 8.64 5.59 -17.67
C GLN A 128 9.23 4.19 -17.45
N GLU A 129 10.49 4.09 -17.06
CA GLU A 129 11.13 2.79 -16.78
C GLU A 129 10.51 2.10 -15.57
N ALA A 130 10.29 2.85 -14.49
CA ALA A 130 9.60 2.35 -13.30
C ALA A 130 8.21 1.80 -13.67
N LEU A 131 7.40 2.62 -14.34
CA LEU A 131 6.05 2.23 -14.73
C LEU A 131 6.04 1.00 -15.65
N VAL A 132 6.90 0.97 -16.67
CA VAL A 132 6.98 -0.17 -17.60
C VAL A 132 7.37 -1.45 -16.87
N LYS A 133 8.33 -1.37 -15.96
CA LYS A 133 8.75 -2.51 -15.15
C LYS A 133 7.59 -3.04 -14.31
N ASP A 134 6.94 -2.19 -13.52
CA ASP A 134 5.84 -2.61 -12.65
C ASP A 134 4.64 -3.14 -13.42
N MET A 135 4.26 -2.48 -14.52
CA MET A 135 3.17 -2.95 -15.38
C MET A 135 3.48 -4.30 -16.01
N THR A 136 4.74 -4.55 -16.37
CA THR A 136 5.17 -5.85 -16.92
C THR A 136 5.12 -6.94 -15.85
N GLU A 137 5.59 -6.66 -14.64
CA GLU A 137 5.51 -7.58 -13.50
C GLU A 137 4.05 -7.93 -13.17
N MET A 138 3.17 -6.92 -13.07
CA MET A 138 1.75 -7.13 -12.80
C MET A 138 1.05 -7.93 -13.90
N ALA A 139 1.35 -7.65 -15.17
CA ALA A 139 0.79 -8.40 -16.29
C ALA A 139 1.27 -9.86 -16.30
N HIS A 140 2.55 -10.09 -15.99
CA HIS A 140 3.10 -11.43 -15.87
C HIS A 140 2.42 -12.22 -14.75
N ASP A 141 2.23 -11.61 -13.57
CA ASP A 141 1.59 -12.26 -12.43
C ASP A 141 0.12 -12.60 -12.73
N ALA A 142 -0.62 -11.69 -13.36
CA ALA A 142 -1.99 -11.95 -13.80
C ALA A 142 -2.07 -13.10 -14.82
N ALA A 143 -1.14 -13.14 -15.79
CA ALA A 143 -1.07 -14.22 -16.77
C ALA A 143 -0.77 -15.57 -16.11
N LEU A 144 0.18 -15.60 -15.16
CA LEU A 144 0.53 -16.82 -14.42
C LEU A 144 -0.65 -17.34 -13.60
N GLN A 145 -1.38 -16.46 -12.90
CA GLN A 145 -2.56 -16.84 -12.12
C GLN A 145 -3.66 -17.44 -13.01
N ASN A 146 -3.89 -16.88 -14.20
CA ASN A 146 -4.85 -17.43 -15.15
C ASN A 146 -4.43 -18.84 -15.61
N VAL A 147 -3.16 -19.05 -15.96
CA VAL A 147 -2.65 -20.37 -16.34
C VAL A 147 -2.79 -21.39 -15.21
N LEU A 148 -2.43 -21.02 -13.98
CA LEU A 148 -2.59 -21.90 -12.81
C LEU A 148 -4.05 -22.25 -12.54
N HIS A 149 -4.95 -21.28 -12.69
CA HIS A 149 -6.39 -21.51 -12.56
C HIS A 149 -6.90 -22.49 -13.61
N ASP A 150 -6.51 -22.31 -14.88
CA ASP A 150 -6.90 -23.20 -15.98
C ASP A 150 -6.34 -24.62 -15.80
N MET A 151 -5.07 -24.75 -15.38
CA MET A 151 -4.47 -26.04 -15.05
C MET A 151 -5.20 -26.73 -13.89
N THR A 152 -5.59 -25.98 -12.86
CA THR A 152 -6.33 -26.52 -11.71
C THR A 152 -7.71 -27.02 -12.14
N ARG A 153 -8.40 -26.30 -13.03
CA ARG A 153 -9.67 -26.73 -13.62
C ARG A 153 -9.53 -27.98 -14.48
N LEU A 154 -8.46 -28.10 -15.26
CA LEU A 154 -8.20 -29.28 -16.10
C LEU A 154 -7.82 -30.53 -15.31
N LEU A 155 -7.21 -30.36 -14.13
CA LEU A 155 -6.80 -31.49 -13.26
C LEU A 155 -7.92 -32.00 -12.35
N HIS A 156 -8.94 -31.18 -12.07
CA HIS A 156 -10.08 -31.52 -11.20
C HIS A 156 -11.42 -31.61 -11.94
N GLY A 157 -11.40 -31.42 -13.26
CA GLY A 157 -12.57 -31.51 -14.16
C GLY A 157 -12.64 -32.81 -14.93
#